data_AF-A0A355SCZ4-F1
#
_entry.id   AF-A0A355SCZ4-F1
#
_cell.length_a   1.000
_cell.length_b   1.000
_cell.length_c   1.000
_cell.angle_alpha   90.00
_cell.angle_beta   90.00
_cell.angle_gamma   90.00
#
_symmetry.space_group_name_H-M   'P 1'
#
loop_
_entity.id
_entity.type
_entity.pdbx_description
1 polymer ?
#
loop_
_entity_poly.entity_id
_entity_poly.type
_entity_poly.pdbx_seq_one_letter_code
_entity_poly.pdbx_strand_id
1 'polypeptide(L)'
;MKNNKGSALILVLILMSVITILAVSLTGVTLSEVLMSRIYQDSKAASYIAEAGMERAVPMLEHGIKEIIHDSLNDENSILRKVINNAIQSASSSDADSEEAIKDSIYSYIDANEADGILANIMQNYIQGDFKEQIDSESDTESSGTDAYDFTLRNKIKTYYKITINNPNTIYQDKKINVSSKGYYGKSVKKINASYKIPELNDILKFDADLNPYIDLDEYSLNAISIH
;
A
#
# COMPACT_ATOMS: atom_id res chain seq x y z
N MET A 1 -7.84 84.24 -14.30
CA MET A 1 -7.22 83.27 -13.37
C MET A 1 -8.04 81.98 -13.42
N LYS A 2 -7.51 80.92 -14.04
CA LYS A 2 -8.25 79.66 -14.24
C LYS A 2 -8.45 78.92 -12.92
N ASN A 3 -9.68 78.58 -12.60
CA ASN A 3 -10.07 77.81 -11.42
C ASN A 3 -9.71 76.32 -11.60
N ASN A 4 -8.42 75.98 -11.48
CA ASN A 4 -7.91 74.60 -11.56
C ASN A 4 -8.09 73.79 -10.26
N LYS A 5 -8.79 74.35 -9.24
CA LYS A 5 -8.96 73.70 -7.93
C LYS A 5 -9.92 72.50 -8.00
N GLY A 6 -10.91 72.53 -8.90
CA GLY A 6 -11.88 71.43 -9.08
C GLY A 6 -11.30 70.22 -9.82
N SER A 7 -10.46 70.43 -10.85
CA SER A 7 -9.85 69.33 -11.61
C SER A 7 -8.78 68.59 -10.81
N ALA A 8 -8.03 69.29 -9.95
CA ALA A 8 -7.08 68.67 -9.03
C ALA A 8 -7.77 67.75 -8.00
N LEU A 9 -8.93 68.15 -7.47
CA LEU A 9 -9.71 67.34 -6.54
C LEU A 9 -10.21 66.05 -7.20
N ILE A 10 -10.71 66.14 -8.43
CA ILE A 10 -11.19 64.97 -9.20
C ILE A 10 -10.04 63.99 -9.47
N LEU A 11 -8.86 64.50 -9.85
CA LEU A 11 -7.67 63.67 -10.07
C LEU A 11 -7.27 62.89 -8.80
N VAL A 12 -7.27 63.56 -7.64
CA VAL A 12 -6.96 62.91 -6.36
C VAL A 12 -7.98 61.84 -6.01
N LEU A 13 -9.27 62.10 -6.25
CA LEU A 13 -10.32 61.10 -6.00
C LEU A 13 -10.17 59.87 -6.89
N ILE A 14 -9.84 60.05 -8.17
CA ILE A 14 -9.54 58.94 -9.10
C ILE A 14 -8.28 58.19 -8.64
N LEU A 15 -7.23 58.89 -8.21
CA LEU A 15 -6.01 58.26 -7.72
C LEU A 15 -6.30 57.43 -6.45
N MET A 16 -7.08 57.98 -5.52
CA MET A 16 -7.47 57.27 -4.31
C MET A 16 -8.34 56.05 -4.61
N SER A 17 -9.27 56.12 -5.56
CA SER A 17 -10.09 54.97 -5.94
C SER A 17 -9.25 53.86 -6.59
N VAL A 18 -8.27 54.22 -7.42
CA VAL A 18 -7.34 53.25 -8.01
C VAL A 18 -6.48 52.59 -6.92
N ILE A 19 -5.95 53.37 -5.98
CA ILE A 19 -5.14 52.84 -4.86
C ILE A 19 -5.98 51.93 -3.97
N THR A 20 -7.23 52.26 -3.67
CA THR A 20 -8.08 51.40 -2.81
C THR A 20 -8.46 50.10 -3.51
N ILE A 21 -8.78 50.13 -4.81
CA ILE A 21 -9.03 48.90 -5.59
C ILE A 21 -7.79 48.01 -5.59
N LEU A 22 -6.60 48.58 -5.81
CA LEU A 22 -5.34 47.84 -5.76
C LEU A 22 -5.05 47.27 -4.37
N ALA A 23 -5.28 48.05 -3.30
CA ALA A 23 -5.05 47.61 -1.93
C ALA A 23 -5.98 46.44 -1.53
N VAL A 24 -7.26 46.52 -1.90
CA VAL A 24 -8.24 45.44 -1.65
C VAL A 24 -7.87 44.18 -2.43
N SER A 25 -7.50 44.33 -3.71
CA SER A 25 -7.08 43.20 -4.54
C SER A 25 -5.83 42.51 -3.97
N LEU A 26 -4.80 43.27 -3.60
CA LEU A 26 -3.57 42.73 -3.03
C LEU A 26 -3.85 42.00 -1.71
N THR A 27 -4.64 42.61 -0.82
CA THR A 27 -5.03 41.99 0.45
C THR A 27 -5.77 40.66 0.23
N GLY A 28 -6.69 40.62 -0.74
CA GLY A 28 -7.41 39.39 -1.09
C GLY A 28 -6.49 38.29 -1.59
N VAL A 29 -5.54 38.62 -2.48
CA VAL A 29 -4.56 37.67 -3.00
C VAL A 29 -3.63 37.17 -1.89
N THR A 30 -3.09 38.05 -1.05
CA THR A 30 -2.21 37.67 0.06
C THR A 30 -2.92 36.75 1.05
N LEU A 31 -4.17 37.05 1.42
CA LEU A 31 -4.93 36.19 2.33
C LEU A 31 -5.19 34.81 1.70
N SER A 32 -5.54 34.79 0.42
CA SER A 32 -5.73 33.55 -0.34
C SER A 32 -4.45 32.71 -0.36
N GLU A 33 -3.30 33.33 -0.63
CA GLU A 33 -2.00 32.66 -0.68
C GLU A 33 -1.59 32.08 0.68
N VAL A 34 -1.81 32.83 1.77
CA VAL A 34 -1.55 32.33 3.14
C VAL A 34 -2.44 31.13 3.47
N LEU A 35 -3.73 31.19 3.13
CA LEU A 35 -4.65 30.07 3.36
C LEU A 35 -4.28 28.85 2.50
N MET A 36 -3.97 29.07 1.22
CA MET A 36 -3.54 28.02 0.29
C MET A 36 -2.24 27.37 0.77
N SER A 37 -1.29 28.16 1.26
CA SER A 37 -0.02 27.67 1.81
C SER A 37 -0.25 26.75 3.01
N ARG A 38 -1.14 27.12 3.94
CA ARG A 38 -1.50 26.26 5.08
C ARG A 38 -2.17 24.96 4.64
N ILE A 39 -3.16 25.05 3.75
CA ILE A 39 -3.85 23.86 3.21
C ILE A 39 -2.85 22.93 2.52
N TYR A 40 -1.91 23.50 1.77
CA TYR A 40 -0.86 22.73 1.09
C TYR A 40 0.07 22.03 2.09
N GLN A 41 0.49 22.71 3.16
CA GLN A 41 1.31 22.12 4.22
C GLN A 41 0.58 20.98 4.93
N ASP A 42 -0.69 21.18 5.32
CA ASP A 42 -1.50 20.15 5.97
C ASP A 42 -1.72 18.95 5.06
N SER A 43 -1.96 19.20 3.77
CA SER A 43 -2.07 18.17 2.75
C SER A 43 -0.77 17.37 2.60
N LYS A 44 0.39 18.04 2.62
CA LYS A 44 1.70 17.40 2.52
C LYS A 44 2.00 16.53 3.74
N ALA A 45 1.68 17.03 4.94
CA ALA A 45 1.80 16.26 6.18
C ALA A 45 0.91 15.00 6.17
N ALA A 46 -0.35 15.12 5.72
CA ALA A 46 -1.25 13.97 5.57
C ALA A 46 -0.70 12.93 4.57
N SER A 47 -0.05 13.38 3.48
CA SER A 47 0.64 12.47 2.54
C SER A 47 1.78 11.71 3.21
N TYR A 48 2.67 12.39 3.94
CA TYR A 48 3.78 11.71 4.64
C TYR A 48 3.29 10.69 5.68
N ILE A 49 2.20 10.99 6.38
CA ILE A 49 1.60 10.02 7.31
C ILE A 49 1.04 8.81 6.56
N ALA A 50 0.43 9.02 5.39
CA ALA A 50 -0.05 7.93 4.55
C ALA A 50 1.12 7.07 4.03
N GLU A 51 2.23 7.70 3.63
CA GLU A 51 3.45 7.01 3.17
C GLU A 51 4.03 6.15 4.28
N ALA A 52 4.19 6.70 5.49
CA ALA A 52 4.69 5.94 6.63
C ALA A 52 3.83 4.71 6.99
N GLY A 53 2.50 4.83 6.89
CA GLY A 53 1.61 3.69 7.06
C GLY A 53 1.81 2.62 5.97
N MET A 54 2.07 3.04 4.74
CA MET A 54 2.33 2.11 3.63
C MET A 54 3.69 1.42 3.77
N GLU A 55 4.74 2.16 4.16
CA GLU A 55 6.09 1.65 4.41
C GLU A 55 6.12 0.57 5.50
N ARG A 56 5.15 0.56 6.42
CA ARG A 56 4.97 -0.51 7.42
C ARG A 56 4.14 -1.66 6.90
N ALA A 57 2.98 -1.37 6.32
CA ALA A 57 2.02 -2.38 5.89
C ALA A 57 2.62 -3.36 4.87
N VAL A 58 3.42 -2.82 3.96
CA VAL A 58 3.95 -3.53 2.81
C VAL A 58 4.94 -4.63 3.22
N PRO A 59 6.02 -4.34 3.98
CA PRO A 59 6.93 -5.38 4.46
C PRO A 59 6.27 -6.40 5.40
N MET A 60 5.32 -5.97 6.24
CA MET A 60 4.58 -6.89 7.11
C MET A 60 3.74 -7.88 6.31
N LEU A 61 3.07 -7.40 5.26
CA LEU A 61 2.30 -8.25 4.35
C LEU A 61 3.21 -9.24 3.64
N GLU A 62 4.33 -8.75 3.10
CA GLU A 62 5.31 -9.58 2.42
C GLU A 62 5.86 -10.66 3.35
N HIS A 63 6.34 -10.28 4.53
CA HIS A 63 6.92 -11.21 5.49
C HIS A 63 5.92 -12.28 5.93
N GLY A 64 4.71 -11.89 6.32
CA GLY A 64 3.71 -12.84 6.79
C GLY A 64 3.16 -13.75 5.69
N ILE A 65 3.08 -13.27 4.43
CA ILE A 65 2.78 -14.16 3.31
C ILE A 65 3.91 -15.18 3.12
N LYS A 66 5.17 -14.77 3.17
CA LYS A 66 6.30 -15.70 3.05
C LYS A 66 6.27 -16.75 4.17
N GLU A 67 6.00 -16.33 5.39
CA GLU A 67 5.90 -17.19 6.58
C GLU A 67 4.75 -18.20 6.45
N ILE A 68 3.53 -17.76 6.13
CA ILE A 68 2.39 -18.68 6.06
C ILE A 68 2.54 -19.72 4.94
N ILE A 69 3.19 -19.37 3.82
CA ILE A 69 3.48 -20.35 2.77
C ILE A 69 4.53 -21.34 3.25
N HIS A 70 5.60 -20.86 3.90
CA HIS A 70 6.65 -21.71 4.47
C HIS A 70 6.08 -22.70 5.48
N ASP A 71 5.25 -22.23 6.42
CA ASP A 71 4.57 -23.06 7.41
C ASP A 71 3.63 -24.06 6.74
N SER A 72 2.89 -23.62 5.73
CA SER A 72 2.00 -24.50 4.97
C SER A 72 2.75 -25.56 4.18
N LEU A 73 4.00 -25.33 3.78
CA LEU A 73 4.79 -26.39 3.17
C LEU A 73 5.41 -27.31 4.21
N ASN A 74 5.81 -26.81 5.37
CA ASN A 74 6.49 -27.62 6.37
C ASN A 74 5.56 -28.41 7.30
N ASP A 75 4.30 -28.00 7.44
CA ASP A 75 3.31 -28.75 8.20
C ASP A 75 2.84 -30.00 7.42
N GLU A 76 3.17 -31.17 7.96
CA GLU A 76 2.75 -32.48 7.41
C GLU A 76 1.23 -32.63 7.30
N ASN A 77 0.48 -31.91 8.14
CA ASN A 77 -0.97 -31.96 8.14
C ASN A 77 -1.62 -31.00 7.15
N SER A 78 -0.85 -30.05 6.60
CA SER A 78 -1.38 -29.06 5.69
C SER A 78 -1.90 -29.71 4.40
N ILE A 79 -2.96 -29.12 3.85
CA ILE A 79 -3.55 -29.58 2.58
C ILE A 79 -2.54 -29.35 1.45
N LEU A 80 -1.84 -28.21 1.46
CA LEU A 80 -0.87 -27.84 0.43
C LEU A 80 0.29 -28.85 0.35
N ARG A 81 0.85 -29.22 1.51
CA ARG A 81 1.95 -30.18 1.59
C ARG A 81 1.51 -31.58 1.16
N LYS A 82 0.29 -32.00 1.51
CA LYS A 82 -0.28 -33.28 1.06
C LYS A 82 -0.43 -33.35 -0.46
N VAL A 83 -0.92 -32.28 -1.09
CA VAL A 83 -1.04 -32.22 -2.56
C VAL A 83 0.34 -32.33 -3.22
N ILE A 84 1.33 -31.61 -2.71
CA ILE A 84 2.71 -31.65 -3.24
C ILE A 84 3.34 -33.04 -3.06
N ASN A 85 3.19 -33.66 -1.88
CA ASN A 85 3.71 -35.00 -1.63
C ASN A 85 3.06 -36.05 -2.55
N ASN A 86 1.75 -35.94 -2.79
CA ASN A 86 1.06 -36.82 -3.75
C ASN A 86 1.56 -36.60 -5.18
N ALA A 87 1.84 -35.36 -5.56
CA ALA A 87 2.44 -35.03 -6.86
C ALA A 87 3.80 -35.71 -7.02
N ILE A 88 4.68 -35.57 -6.02
CA ILE A 88 6.02 -36.20 -6.00
C ILE A 88 5.91 -37.73 -6.08
N GLN A 89 5.00 -38.34 -5.32
CA GLN A 89 4.77 -39.79 -5.35
C GLN A 89 4.28 -40.27 -6.73
N SER A 90 3.37 -39.51 -7.35
CA SER A 90 2.85 -39.84 -8.68
C SER A 90 3.95 -39.76 -9.75
N ALA A 91 4.81 -38.75 -9.70
CA ALA A 91 5.92 -38.58 -10.63
C ALA A 91 7.01 -39.63 -10.43
N SER A 92 7.31 -40.00 -9.18
CA SER A 92 8.27 -41.05 -8.82
C SER A 92 7.83 -42.45 -9.27
N SER A 93 6.52 -42.64 -9.51
CA SER A 93 5.96 -43.89 -10.04
C SER A 93 5.85 -43.92 -11.58
N SER A 94 6.20 -42.82 -12.26
CA SER A 94 6.22 -42.75 -13.72
C SER A 94 7.57 -43.23 -14.28
N ASP A 95 7.55 -43.91 -15.43
CA ASP A 95 8.76 -44.32 -16.17
C ASP A 95 9.47 -43.12 -16.84
N ALA A 96 9.45 -41.93 -16.24
CA ALA A 96 9.99 -40.71 -16.83
C ALA A 96 11.53 -40.77 -16.94
N ASP A 97 12.02 -40.62 -18.18
CA ASP A 97 13.43 -40.81 -18.52
C ASP A 97 14.36 -39.62 -18.17
N SER A 98 13.82 -38.51 -17.65
CA SER A 98 14.60 -37.31 -17.31
C SER A 98 14.06 -36.56 -16.08
N GLU A 99 14.97 -35.89 -15.34
CA GLU A 99 14.63 -35.03 -14.20
C GLU A 99 13.64 -33.92 -14.57
N GLU A 100 13.78 -33.35 -15.76
CA GLU A 100 12.87 -32.32 -16.27
C GLU A 100 11.46 -32.86 -16.50
N ALA A 101 11.34 -34.09 -17.04
CA ALA A 101 10.04 -34.72 -17.24
C ALA A 101 9.35 -35.06 -15.90
N ILE A 102 10.13 -35.39 -14.87
CA ILE A 102 9.62 -35.60 -13.50
C ILE A 102 9.09 -34.28 -12.94
N LYS A 103 9.83 -33.18 -13.07
CA LYS A 103 9.39 -31.84 -12.62
C LYS A 103 8.12 -31.39 -13.35
N ASP A 104 8.07 -31.54 -14.67
CA ASP A 104 6.88 -31.23 -15.47
C ASP A 104 5.65 -32.03 -15.02
N SER A 105 5.83 -33.32 -14.72
CA SER A 105 4.75 -34.17 -14.20
C SER A 105 4.27 -33.69 -12.82
N ILE A 106 5.17 -33.21 -11.96
CA ILE A 106 4.83 -32.67 -10.64
C ILE A 106 4.01 -31.39 -10.81
N TYR A 107 4.49 -30.42 -11.61
CA TYR A 107 3.77 -29.17 -11.86
C TYR A 107 2.39 -29.41 -12.50
N SER A 108 2.30 -30.32 -13.48
CA SER A 108 1.02 -30.68 -14.09
C SER A 108 0.02 -31.29 -13.09
N TYR A 109 0.50 -32.10 -12.13
CA TYR A 109 -0.35 -32.63 -11.06
C TYR A 109 -0.82 -31.53 -10.11
N ILE A 110 0.07 -30.63 -9.74
CA ILE A 110 -0.22 -29.48 -8.86
C ILE A 110 -1.34 -28.61 -9.46
N ASP A 111 -1.23 -28.29 -10.76
CA ASP A 111 -2.23 -27.53 -11.50
C ASP A 111 -3.58 -28.25 -11.56
N ALA A 112 -3.56 -29.55 -11.87
CA ALA A 112 -4.76 -30.37 -11.96
C ALA A 112 -5.51 -30.51 -10.62
N ASN A 113 -4.83 -30.30 -9.49
CA ASN A 113 -5.39 -30.40 -8.15
C ASN A 113 -5.67 -29.04 -7.50
N GLU A 114 -5.71 -27.96 -8.29
CA GLU A 114 -6.06 -26.60 -7.84
C GLU A 114 -5.21 -26.12 -6.64
N ALA A 115 -3.94 -26.50 -6.60
CA ALA A 115 -3.03 -26.15 -5.49
C ALA A 115 -2.89 -24.63 -5.31
N ASP A 116 -2.94 -23.87 -6.41
CA ASP A 116 -3.00 -22.40 -6.38
C ASP A 116 -4.24 -21.88 -5.63
N GLY A 117 -5.39 -22.56 -5.76
CA GLY A 117 -6.61 -22.22 -5.02
C GLY A 117 -6.48 -22.51 -3.52
N ILE A 118 -5.76 -23.57 -3.16
CA ILE A 118 -5.44 -23.90 -1.76
C ILE A 118 -4.51 -22.83 -1.18
N LEU A 119 -3.42 -22.51 -1.90
CA LEU A 119 -2.48 -21.46 -1.53
C LEU A 119 -3.20 -20.12 -1.30
N ALA A 120 -4.14 -19.78 -2.18
CA ALA A 120 -4.86 -18.53 -2.07
C ALA A 120 -5.85 -18.48 -0.91
N ASN A 121 -6.50 -19.60 -0.57
CA ASN A 121 -7.32 -19.69 0.64
C ASN A 121 -6.47 -19.49 1.91
N ILE A 122 -5.27 -20.06 1.95
CA ILE A 122 -4.32 -19.88 3.05
C ILE A 122 -3.94 -18.40 3.18
N MET A 123 -3.54 -17.76 2.09
CA MET A 123 -3.21 -16.34 2.07
C MET A 123 -4.41 -15.48 2.48
N GLN A 124 -5.61 -15.79 1.99
CA GLN A 124 -6.82 -15.06 2.32
C GLN A 124 -7.14 -15.14 3.81
N ASN A 125 -7.00 -16.31 4.43
CA ASN A 125 -7.20 -16.48 5.87
C ASN A 125 -6.21 -15.64 6.68
N TYR A 126 -4.92 -15.68 6.32
CA TYR A 126 -3.90 -14.84 6.95
C TYR A 126 -4.24 -13.35 6.84
N ILE A 127 -4.66 -12.90 5.65
CA ILE A 127 -4.98 -11.49 5.38
C ILE A 127 -6.22 -11.02 6.16
N GLN A 128 -7.23 -11.88 6.30
CA GLN A 128 -8.48 -11.54 6.99
C GLN A 128 -8.39 -11.68 8.52
N GLY A 129 -7.50 -12.54 9.01
CA GLY A 129 -7.20 -12.73 10.43
C GLY A 129 -5.96 -11.97 10.84
N ASP A 130 -4.83 -12.67 10.90
CA ASP A 130 -3.58 -12.23 11.55
C ASP A 130 -3.07 -10.88 11.03
N PHE A 131 -2.98 -10.70 9.71
CA PHE A 131 -2.48 -9.44 9.15
C PHE A 131 -3.39 -8.26 9.50
N LYS A 132 -4.71 -8.45 9.40
CA LYS A 132 -5.66 -7.40 9.76
C LYS A 132 -5.54 -7.03 11.23
N GLU A 133 -5.43 -8.02 12.12
CA GLU A 133 -5.27 -7.77 13.56
C GLU A 133 -3.97 -7.03 13.88
N GLN A 134 -2.84 -7.46 13.29
CA GLN A 134 -1.55 -6.79 13.46
C GLN A 134 -1.61 -5.33 13.00
N ILE A 135 -2.18 -5.08 11.82
CA ILE A 135 -2.26 -3.75 11.24
C ILE A 135 -3.22 -2.83 11.98
N ASP A 136 -4.40 -3.33 12.37
CA ASP A 136 -5.37 -2.53 13.14
C ASP A 136 -4.74 -2.05 14.45
N SER A 137 -3.95 -2.90 15.12
CA SER A 137 -3.25 -2.56 16.37
C SER A 137 -2.23 -1.42 16.23
N GLU A 138 -1.53 -1.33 15.10
CA GLU A 138 -0.56 -0.26 14.85
C GLU A 138 -1.22 1.04 14.36
N SER A 139 -2.31 0.91 13.61
CA SER A 139 -3.03 2.05 13.00
C SER A 139 -3.61 3.04 14.02
N ASP A 140 -3.92 2.56 15.23
CA ASP A 140 -4.48 3.36 16.32
C ASP A 140 -3.42 4.12 17.14
N THR A 141 -2.13 3.92 16.84
CA THR A 141 -1.03 4.62 17.54
C THR A 141 -0.67 5.93 16.84
N GLU A 142 -0.31 6.96 17.62
CA GLU A 142 0.16 8.24 17.08
C GLU A 142 1.36 8.00 16.15
N SER A 143 1.29 8.56 14.93
CA SER A 143 2.33 8.40 13.91
C SER A 143 3.73 8.65 14.47
N SER A 144 4.55 7.59 14.52
CA SER A 144 5.90 7.60 15.12
C SER A 144 7.02 7.94 14.13
N GLY A 145 6.68 8.47 12.95
CA GLY A 145 7.69 9.13 12.11
C GLY A 145 8.22 10.37 12.83
N THR A 146 9.54 10.58 12.81
CA THR A 146 10.23 11.67 13.53
C THR A 146 9.60 13.04 13.23
N ASP A 147 9.15 13.24 11.99
CA ASP A 147 8.46 14.46 11.58
C ASP A 147 7.03 14.52 12.14
N ALA A 148 6.23 13.45 12.01
CA ALA A 148 4.84 13.44 12.46
C ALA A 148 4.70 13.54 13.99
N TYR A 149 5.61 12.90 14.74
CA TYR A 149 5.66 12.96 16.21
C TYR A 149 5.95 14.38 16.72
N ASP A 150 6.93 15.07 16.10
CA ASP A 150 7.30 16.44 16.46
C ASP A 150 6.19 17.46 16.14
N PHE A 151 5.35 17.18 15.14
CA PHE A 151 4.19 18.00 14.77
C PHE A 151 2.97 17.75 15.69
N THR A 152 2.72 16.51 16.09
CA THR A 152 1.62 16.12 17.00
C THR A 152 1.81 16.67 18.40
N LEU A 153 3.04 16.59 18.95
CA LEU A 153 3.38 17.11 20.27
C LEU A 153 3.20 18.64 20.37
N ARG A 154 3.54 19.38 19.31
CA ARG A 154 3.45 20.86 19.29
C ARG A 154 2.03 21.37 19.09
N ASN A 155 1.18 20.65 18.34
CA ASN A 155 -0.10 21.19 17.88
C ASN A 155 -1.35 20.50 18.47
N LYS A 156 -1.20 19.41 19.24
CA LYS A 156 -2.33 18.60 19.78
C LYS A 156 -3.28 18.10 18.68
N ILE A 157 -2.76 17.85 17.47
CA ILE A 157 -3.54 17.37 16.33
C ILE A 157 -3.39 15.86 16.28
N LYS A 158 -4.51 15.12 16.35
CA LYS A 158 -4.48 13.65 16.26
C LYS A 158 -4.01 13.23 14.86
N THR A 159 -2.85 12.59 14.79
CA THR A 159 -2.28 12.02 13.55
C THR A 159 -2.27 10.50 13.64
N TYR A 160 -2.81 9.86 12.63
CA TYR A 160 -2.80 8.40 12.50
C TYR A 160 -2.92 8.01 11.03
N TYR A 161 -2.59 6.77 10.71
CA TYR A 161 -2.90 6.19 9.41
C TYR A 161 -3.97 5.11 9.56
N LYS A 162 -4.78 4.90 8.53
CA LYS A 162 -5.67 3.73 8.45
C LYS A 162 -5.30 2.90 7.23
N ILE A 163 -5.00 1.63 7.46
CA ILE A 163 -4.73 0.68 6.39
C ILE A 163 -6.01 -0.09 6.07
N THR A 164 -6.25 -0.38 4.80
CA THR A 164 -7.42 -1.13 4.35
C THR A 164 -7.06 -2.01 3.17
N ILE A 165 -7.47 -3.27 3.22
CA ILE A 165 -7.43 -4.20 2.09
C ILE A 165 -8.68 -3.97 1.25
N ASN A 166 -8.52 -3.61 -0.02
CA ASN A 166 -9.63 -3.21 -0.87
C ASN A 166 -10.36 -4.41 -1.51
N ASN A 167 -9.70 -5.57 -1.62
CA ASN A 167 -10.23 -6.75 -2.32
C ASN A 167 -10.06 -8.06 -1.53
N PRO A 168 -10.42 -8.13 -0.23
CA PRO A 168 -10.07 -9.25 0.65
C PRO A 168 -10.67 -10.60 0.24
N ASN A 169 -11.69 -10.62 -0.62
CA ASN A 169 -12.40 -11.83 -1.05
C ASN A 169 -12.12 -12.23 -2.51
N THR A 170 -11.44 -11.38 -3.28
CA THR A 170 -11.14 -11.63 -4.70
C THR A 170 -9.64 -11.67 -4.97
N ILE A 171 -8.84 -11.71 -3.91
CA ILE A 171 -7.38 -11.75 -3.91
C ILE A 171 -6.83 -12.77 -4.93
N TYR A 172 -7.40 -13.98 -4.92
CA TYR A 172 -7.01 -15.05 -5.84
C TYR A 172 -7.33 -14.77 -7.30
N GLN A 173 -8.54 -14.27 -7.56
CA GLN A 173 -9.02 -13.96 -8.91
C GLN A 173 -8.22 -12.80 -9.52
N ASP A 174 -7.91 -11.81 -8.69
CA ASP A 174 -7.16 -10.62 -9.08
C ASP A 174 -5.64 -10.86 -9.11
N LYS A 175 -5.17 -11.99 -8.56
CA LYS A 175 -3.76 -12.32 -8.27
C LYS A 175 -3.02 -11.16 -7.60
N LYS A 176 -3.74 -10.36 -6.80
CA LYS A 176 -3.26 -9.10 -6.23
C LYS A 176 -3.92 -8.80 -4.90
N ILE A 177 -3.15 -8.23 -3.98
CA ILE A 177 -3.63 -7.67 -2.72
C ILE A 177 -3.54 -6.16 -2.81
N ASN A 178 -4.67 -5.48 -2.79
CA ASN A 178 -4.72 -4.03 -2.87
C ASN A 178 -4.80 -3.44 -1.48
N VAL A 179 -3.78 -2.69 -1.09
CA VAL A 179 -3.68 -2.03 0.22
C VAL A 179 -3.86 -0.53 0.05
N SER A 180 -4.54 0.12 0.99
CA SER A 180 -4.74 1.56 1.03
C SER A 180 -4.29 2.08 2.37
N SER A 181 -3.39 3.07 2.41
CA SER A 181 -3.07 3.83 3.61
C SER A 181 -3.71 5.22 3.54
N LYS A 182 -4.44 5.62 4.58
CA LYS A 182 -5.00 6.97 4.72
C LYS A 182 -4.31 7.71 5.85
N GLY A 183 -3.60 8.79 5.55
CA GLY A 183 -3.00 9.67 6.55
C GLY A 183 -3.94 10.82 6.91
N TYR A 184 -4.06 11.08 8.22
CA TYR A 184 -4.90 12.13 8.78
C TYR A 184 -4.04 13.21 9.44
N TYR A 185 -4.19 14.46 9.01
CA TYR A 185 -3.54 15.62 9.63
C TYR A 185 -4.51 16.82 9.68
N GLY A 186 -4.96 17.18 10.88
CA GLY A 186 -5.93 18.26 11.06
C GLY A 186 -7.25 17.96 10.35
N LYS A 187 -7.59 18.76 9.32
CA LYS A 187 -8.75 18.51 8.43
C LYS A 187 -8.37 17.84 7.10
N SER A 188 -7.07 17.68 6.85
CA SER A 188 -6.55 17.10 5.61
C SER A 188 -6.48 15.59 5.72
N VAL A 189 -6.93 14.92 4.65
CA VAL A 189 -6.86 13.46 4.52
C VAL A 189 -6.23 13.14 3.18
N LYS A 190 -5.21 12.28 3.19
CA LYS A 190 -4.58 11.76 1.98
C LYS A 190 -4.62 10.25 1.96
N LYS A 191 -4.84 9.69 0.79
CA LYS A 191 -4.93 8.25 0.56
C LYS A 191 -3.82 7.86 -0.41
N ILE A 192 -3.08 6.82 -0.07
CA ILE A 192 -2.11 6.17 -0.95
C ILE A 192 -2.58 4.73 -1.13
N ASN A 193 -2.45 4.22 -2.36
CA ASN A 193 -2.77 2.83 -2.66
C ASN A 193 -1.48 2.11 -3.07
N ALA A 194 -1.40 0.83 -2.74
CA ALA A 194 -0.37 -0.07 -3.21
C ALA A 194 -1.03 -1.39 -3.62
N SER A 195 -0.36 -2.14 -4.48
CA SER A 195 -0.80 -3.45 -4.92
C SER A 195 0.34 -4.43 -4.79
N TYR A 196 0.12 -5.54 -4.11
CA TYR A 196 1.05 -6.67 -4.02
C TYR A 196 0.61 -7.73 -5.02
N LYS A 197 1.47 -8.11 -5.96
CA LYS A 197 1.19 -9.23 -6.87
C LYS A 197 1.41 -10.54 -6.11
N ILE A 198 0.44 -11.43 -6.16
CA ILE A 198 0.58 -12.77 -5.58
C ILE A 198 1.34 -13.65 -6.58
N PRO A 199 2.41 -14.31 -6.13
CA PRO A 199 3.09 -15.32 -6.95
C PRO A 199 2.20 -16.54 -7.16
N GLU A 200 2.35 -17.19 -8.32
CA GLU A 200 1.76 -18.51 -8.56
C GLU A 200 2.58 -19.57 -7.80
N LEU A 201 1.99 -20.72 -7.46
CA LEU A 201 2.71 -21.74 -6.72
C LEU A 201 3.88 -22.30 -7.54
N ASN A 202 3.68 -22.53 -8.84
CA ASN A 202 4.74 -23.05 -9.73
C ASN A 202 5.92 -22.08 -9.89
N ASP A 203 5.62 -20.80 -9.71
CA ASP A 203 6.53 -19.67 -9.78
C ASP A 203 7.51 -19.69 -8.59
N ILE A 204 7.00 -19.98 -7.38
CA ILE A 204 7.78 -20.00 -6.13
C ILE A 204 8.25 -21.38 -5.69
N LEU A 205 7.57 -22.45 -6.09
CA LEU A 205 7.87 -23.82 -5.70
C LEU A 205 9.01 -24.35 -6.56
N LYS A 206 10.11 -24.69 -5.90
CA LYS A 206 11.29 -25.31 -6.50
C LYS A 206 11.54 -26.67 -5.84
N PHE A 207 12.27 -27.51 -6.56
CA PHE A 207 12.66 -28.84 -6.09
C PHE A 207 14.19 -28.91 -6.10
N ASP A 208 14.77 -29.41 -5.01
CA ASP A 208 16.19 -29.74 -4.97
C ASP A 208 16.47 -31.05 -5.75
N ALA A 209 17.74 -31.47 -5.77
CA ALA A 209 18.17 -32.69 -6.46
C ALA A 209 17.54 -33.97 -5.88
N ASP A 210 17.08 -33.93 -4.63
CA ASP A 210 16.40 -35.02 -3.93
C ASP A 210 14.87 -34.91 -4.04
N LEU A 211 14.36 -34.01 -4.89
CA LEU A 211 12.94 -33.68 -5.05
C LEU A 211 12.26 -33.16 -3.78
N ASN A 212 13.03 -32.61 -2.83
CA ASN A 212 12.43 -31.92 -1.70
C ASN A 212 11.88 -30.56 -2.16
N PRO A 213 10.60 -30.26 -1.88
CA PRO A 213 10.01 -28.97 -2.21
C PRO A 213 10.58 -27.88 -1.30
N TYR A 214 10.98 -26.76 -1.89
CA TYR A 214 11.33 -25.52 -1.19
C TYR A 214 10.76 -24.30 -1.91
N ILE A 215 10.73 -23.16 -1.23
CA ILE A 215 10.20 -21.91 -1.78
C ILE A 215 11.34 -20.96 -2.09
N ASP A 216 11.37 -20.46 -3.32
CA ASP A 216 12.17 -19.30 -3.69
C ASP A 216 11.28 -18.06 -3.77
N LEU A 217 11.48 -17.14 -2.81
CA LEU A 217 10.72 -15.90 -2.67
C LEU A 217 11.59 -14.65 -2.87
N ASP A 218 12.84 -14.84 -3.29
CA ASP A 218 13.82 -13.75 -3.46
C ASP A 218 13.50 -12.91 -4.71
N GLU A 219 12.89 -13.50 -5.73
CA GLU A 219 12.46 -12.79 -6.95
C GLU A 219 11.10 -12.10 -6.83
N TYR A 220 10.27 -12.46 -5.85
CA TYR A 220 8.92 -11.90 -5.65
C TYR A 220 8.95 -10.70 -4.70
N SER A 221 9.79 -9.72 -5.04
CA SER A 221 9.85 -8.42 -4.38
C SER A 221 8.77 -7.48 -4.90
N LEU A 222 8.29 -6.62 -4.00
CA LEU A 222 7.17 -5.72 -4.21
C LEU A 222 7.40 -4.73 -5.37
N ASN A 223 6.56 -4.80 -6.39
CA ASN A 223 6.31 -3.65 -7.26
C ASN A 223 5.19 -2.82 -6.61
N ALA A 224 5.55 -1.82 -5.78
CA ALA A 224 4.63 -0.83 -5.26
C ALA A 224 4.05 0.01 -6.41
N ILE A 225 2.99 -0.48 -7.05
CA ILE A 225 2.39 0.21 -8.20
C ILE A 225 1.37 1.24 -7.73
N SER A 226 1.71 2.50 -8.03
CA SER A 226 0.90 3.72 -8.10
C SER A 226 0.66 4.50 -6.81
N ILE A 227 1.61 5.41 -6.53
CA ILE A 227 1.37 6.63 -5.76
C ILE A 227 0.60 7.60 -6.69
N HIS A 228 -0.70 7.79 -6.45
CA HIS A 228 -1.52 8.84 -7.09
C HIS A 228 -2.03 9.82 -6.04
#